data_AF-A0A924H8R5-F1
#
_entry.id   AF-A0A924H8R5-F1
#
_cell.length_a   1.000
_cell.length_b   1.000
_cell.length_c   1.000
_cell.angle_alpha   90.00
_cell.angle_beta   90.00
_cell.angle_gamma   90.00
#
_symmetry.space_group_name_H-M   'P 1'
#
loop_
_entity.id
_entity.type
_entity.pdbx_description
1 polymer ?
#
loop_
_entity_poly.entity_id
_entity_poly.type
_entity_poly.pdbx_seq_one_letter_code
_entity_poly.pdbx_strand_id
1 'polypeptide(L)'
;MRSVHSHFLLAFLYCIAVSAQADSSFNTNGIIFPPYATGSTSWGESGNRILLQPDGKIILHGGYTTQFAYGALKETVLHRYNSDGSVDTNFGSNGQVILPSGDSQNYFSYSELQSTSKILLLQYEKNEQLRLWRLNPDGSPDTTFGTAGKLIINNLPLSNTSLIQTVHASNGKLTLLNYKLQNLQSPNVALLPIVVQLQPDYSLNTSFGDNGKFVPIPTDFFTYYHGPTDMIVQDDDSILIVLGSSEYKKIMKLTSQGQPDVSFGNSGILTLPNQIKKLIKAPGGKFLATSITQQYMTRYNADFSTDVSFGTNGSVEGYFDGIKFLENGKFLAFKNTQEYVNYTCYPTVTRYSEAGFAEASGSFVLGTLNFTTIDDLVLQPDGNILVCGSYWKANNLASQNYKNTAMYLMRMLPNLAFTPLAVKEYAVSEVGVFPNPFKNYFEVSFTITEKQSVSMDLYDSQGRIVKTIAKEECQSGPVRRQVNIPESLSSGIFFLKITSSSGWVQNFKLVKL
;
A
#
# COMPACT_ATOMS: atom_id res chain seq x y z
N MET A 1 30.48 -7.22 -29.90
CA MET A 1 30.37 -6.79 -28.50
C MET A 1 29.23 -5.78 -28.39
N ARG A 2 28.23 -6.13 -27.56
CA ARG A 2 27.14 -5.32 -26.96
C ARG A 2 26.41 -4.29 -27.85
N SER A 3 25.17 -4.61 -28.18
CA SER A 3 24.08 -3.64 -28.31
C SER A 3 22.90 -4.15 -27.48
N VAL A 4 22.48 -3.30 -26.54
CA VAL A 4 21.41 -3.48 -25.57
C VAL A 4 20.10 -3.10 -26.25
N HIS A 5 19.15 -4.01 -26.36
CA HIS A 5 17.74 -3.68 -26.58
C HIS A 5 16.86 -4.64 -25.77
N SER A 6 16.53 -4.20 -24.57
CA SER A 6 15.50 -4.73 -23.67
C SER A 6 14.14 -4.78 -24.36
N HIS A 7 13.54 -5.97 -24.47
CA HIS A 7 12.13 -6.12 -24.79
C HIS A 7 11.34 -6.14 -23.48
N PHE A 8 10.79 -4.99 -23.10
CA PHE A 8 9.59 -4.90 -22.27
C PHE A 8 8.40 -5.12 -23.21
N LEU A 9 7.62 -6.18 -23.01
CA LEU A 9 6.30 -6.31 -23.60
C LEU A 9 5.30 -6.36 -22.45
N LEU A 10 4.57 -5.26 -22.27
CA LEU A 10 3.49 -5.10 -21.31
C LEU A 10 2.37 -6.10 -21.64
N ALA A 11 2.09 -7.01 -20.70
CA ALA A 11 0.81 -7.69 -20.64
C ALA A 11 -0.15 -6.78 -19.84
N PHE A 12 -0.81 -5.84 -20.51
CA PHE A 12 -1.95 -5.15 -19.91
C PHE A 12 -3.12 -6.13 -19.80
N LEU A 13 -3.21 -6.85 -18.69
CA LEU A 13 -4.50 -7.32 -18.21
C LEU A 13 -5.27 -6.08 -17.71
N TYR A 14 -6.19 -5.58 -18.53
CA TYR A 14 -7.20 -4.65 -18.04
C TYR A 14 -8.11 -5.40 -17.06
N CYS A 15 -7.85 -5.26 -15.76
CA CYS A 15 -8.92 -5.42 -14.78
C CYS A 15 -9.93 -4.29 -15.05
N ILE A 16 -11.11 -4.65 -15.55
CA ILE A 16 -12.22 -3.69 -15.64
C ILE A 16 -12.67 -3.44 -14.20
N ALA A 17 -12.31 -2.28 -13.66
CA ALA A 17 -12.74 -1.91 -12.33
C ALA A 17 -14.24 -1.57 -12.37
N VAL A 18 -15.02 -2.17 -11.48
CA VAL A 18 -16.44 -1.86 -11.32
C VAL A 18 -16.59 -0.77 -10.26
N SER A 19 -17.59 0.10 -10.35
CA SER A 19 -17.87 1.03 -9.25
C SER A 19 -18.25 0.24 -8.00
N ALA A 20 -17.53 0.43 -6.91
CA ALA A 20 -17.89 -0.22 -5.67
C ALA A 20 -19.25 0.30 -5.17
N GLN A 21 -20.12 -0.59 -4.72
CA GLN A 21 -21.34 -0.17 -4.04
C GLN A 21 -21.04 0.01 -2.55
N ALA A 22 -21.21 1.24 -2.07
CA ALA A 22 -21.18 1.51 -0.64
C ALA A 22 -22.31 0.74 0.05
N ASP A 23 -22.06 0.23 1.26
CA ASP A 23 -23.06 -0.53 2.00
C ASP A 23 -24.18 0.43 2.47
N SER A 24 -25.33 0.37 1.82
CA SER A 24 -26.47 1.25 2.14
C SER A 24 -27.02 1.06 3.56
N SER A 25 -26.70 -0.05 4.24
CA SER A 25 -27.07 -0.24 5.64
C SER A 25 -26.20 0.56 6.62
N PHE A 26 -25.09 1.13 6.15
CA PHE A 26 -24.17 1.94 6.95
C PHE A 26 -24.49 3.43 6.82
N ASN A 27 -24.85 4.11 7.91
CA ASN A 27 -25.20 5.54 7.93
C ASN A 27 -26.08 6.00 6.73
N THR A 28 -27.12 5.23 6.42
CA THR A 28 -28.12 5.42 5.33
C THR A 28 -27.59 5.39 3.88
N ASN A 29 -26.32 5.72 3.62
CA ASN A 29 -25.76 5.84 2.26
C ASN A 29 -24.38 5.18 2.08
N GLY A 30 -23.92 4.42 3.07
CA GLY A 30 -22.61 3.77 3.07
C GLY A 30 -21.42 4.68 3.34
N ILE A 31 -21.64 6.00 3.49
CA ILE A 31 -20.60 7.02 3.61
C ILE A 31 -20.95 7.99 4.73
N ILE A 32 -19.94 8.37 5.48
CA ILE A 32 -19.98 9.37 6.55
C ILE A 32 -19.02 10.49 6.21
N PHE A 33 -19.51 11.71 6.32
CA PHE A 33 -18.70 12.92 6.37
C PHE A 33 -18.80 13.49 7.78
N PRO A 34 -17.75 13.34 8.61
CA PRO A 34 -17.76 13.84 9.97
C PRO A 34 -18.04 15.35 9.99
N PRO A 35 -18.80 15.85 10.98
CA PRO A 35 -19.04 17.28 11.14
C PRO A 35 -17.74 18.01 11.50
N TYR A 36 -17.57 19.23 11.00
CA TYR A 36 -16.44 20.09 11.38
C TYR A 36 -16.36 20.22 12.91
N ALA A 37 -15.14 20.18 13.44
CA ALA A 37 -14.90 20.62 14.81
C ALA A 37 -15.38 22.08 14.98
N THR A 38 -15.98 22.38 16.13
CA THR A 38 -16.49 23.73 16.44
C THR A 38 -15.39 24.78 16.28
N GLY A 39 -15.59 25.74 15.37
CA GLY A 39 -14.62 26.81 15.09
C GLY A 39 -13.62 26.50 13.97
N SER A 40 -13.62 25.30 13.40
CA SER A 40 -12.78 24.93 12.26
C SER A 40 -13.31 25.50 10.94
N THR A 41 -12.39 25.91 10.07
CA THR A 41 -12.70 26.43 8.71
C THR A 41 -12.22 25.50 7.59
N SER A 42 -11.39 24.50 7.91
CA SER A 42 -10.98 23.39 7.02
C SER A 42 -10.57 22.15 7.79
N TRP A 43 -10.70 20.99 7.14
CA TRP A 43 -10.00 19.80 7.60
C TRP A 43 -8.55 19.80 7.11
N GLY A 44 -7.69 19.23 7.95
CA GLY A 44 -6.29 19.00 7.65
C GLY A 44 -6.11 17.82 6.70
N GLU A 45 -4.90 17.76 6.16
CA GLU A 45 -4.43 16.94 5.05
C GLU A 45 -4.39 15.42 5.35
N SER A 46 -4.00 14.66 4.32
CA SER A 46 -3.81 13.20 4.28
C SER A 46 -3.21 12.58 5.54
N GLY A 47 -3.68 11.39 5.91
CA GLY A 47 -3.14 10.62 7.03
C GLY A 47 -4.18 10.10 8.01
N ASN A 48 -5.45 10.06 7.61
CA ASN A 48 -6.54 9.55 8.44
C ASN A 48 -6.31 8.07 8.82
N ARG A 49 -6.86 7.67 9.97
CA ARG A 49 -6.75 6.30 10.50
C ARG A 49 -8.09 5.81 11.00
N ILE A 50 -8.34 4.52 10.79
CA ILE A 50 -9.47 3.81 11.38
C ILE A 50 -8.95 2.94 12.52
N LEU A 51 -9.54 3.12 13.70
CA LEU A 51 -9.35 2.24 14.85
C LEU A 51 -10.65 1.47 15.07
N LEU A 52 -10.61 0.16 14.88
CA LEU A 52 -11.76 -0.73 15.09
C LEU A 52 -11.69 -1.35 16.48
N GLN A 53 -12.65 -1.00 17.35
CA GLN A 53 -12.73 -1.52 18.71
C GLN A 53 -13.26 -2.97 18.73
N PRO A 54 -12.94 -3.77 19.76
CA PRO A 54 -13.40 -5.17 19.86
C PRO A 54 -14.92 -5.34 19.88
N ASP A 55 -15.66 -4.31 20.31
CA ASP A 55 -17.13 -4.28 20.32
C ASP A 55 -17.74 -3.87 18.96
N GLY A 56 -16.91 -3.71 17.93
CA GLY A 56 -17.32 -3.33 16.58
C GLY A 56 -17.52 -1.82 16.38
N LYS A 57 -17.31 -0.98 17.40
CA LYS A 57 -17.32 0.48 17.24
C LYS A 57 -16.11 0.95 16.45
N ILE A 58 -16.31 2.04 15.72
CA ILE A 58 -15.35 2.58 14.75
C ILE A 58 -14.92 3.96 15.22
N ILE A 59 -13.62 4.14 15.45
CA ILE A 59 -13.03 5.44 15.73
C ILE A 59 -12.29 5.90 14.48
N LEU A 60 -12.70 7.05 13.95
CA LEU A 60 -12.01 7.76 12.89
C LEU A 60 -11.13 8.84 13.50
N HIS A 61 -9.82 8.72 13.30
CA HIS A 61 -8.82 9.70 13.71
C HIS A 61 -8.34 10.50 12.51
N GLY A 62 -8.28 11.82 12.66
CA GLY A 62 -7.63 12.72 11.72
C GLY A 62 -7.28 14.07 12.33
N GLY A 63 -6.80 14.99 11.49
CA GLY A 63 -6.40 16.33 11.88
C GLY A 63 -7.31 17.41 11.30
N TYR A 64 -7.47 18.53 12.00
CA TYR A 64 -8.11 19.73 11.47
C TYR A 64 -7.28 20.98 11.73
N THR A 65 -7.53 22.03 10.95
CA THR A 65 -6.90 23.33 11.18
C THR A 65 -7.97 24.30 11.70
N THR A 66 -7.59 25.11 12.69
CA THR A 66 -8.46 26.15 13.25
C THR A 66 -8.48 27.41 12.38
N GLN A 67 -7.47 27.61 11.52
CA GLN A 67 -7.34 28.78 10.64
C GLN A 67 -6.59 28.47 9.35
N PHE A 68 -6.96 29.13 8.26
CA PHE A 68 -6.16 29.17 7.02
C PHE A 68 -5.04 30.22 7.11
N ALA A 69 -4.05 29.96 7.96
CA ALA A 69 -2.86 30.83 8.07
C ALA A 69 -1.58 29.99 8.12
N TYR A 70 -0.51 30.48 7.49
CA TYR A 70 0.83 29.93 7.67
C TYR A 70 1.22 30.10 9.14
N GLY A 71 1.21 29.01 9.91
CA GLY A 71 1.25 29.16 11.37
C GLY A 71 0.22 28.31 12.12
N ALA A 72 -0.89 27.96 11.47
CA ALA A 72 -2.08 27.46 12.15
C ALA A 72 -1.84 26.18 12.95
N LEU A 73 -2.40 26.17 14.14
CA LEU A 73 -2.47 25.00 15.01
C LEU A 73 -3.28 23.90 14.33
N LYS A 74 -2.67 22.71 14.23
CA LYS A 74 -3.31 21.50 13.72
C LYS A 74 -3.83 20.70 14.91
N GLU A 75 -5.13 20.67 15.12
CA GLU A 75 -5.73 19.93 16.22
C GLU A 75 -6.03 18.49 15.80
N THR A 76 -6.00 17.58 16.76
CA THR A 76 -6.33 16.17 16.54
C THR A 76 -7.78 15.94 16.92
N VAL A 77 -8.51 15.24 16.06
CA VAL A 77 -9.90 14.87 16.30
C VAL A 77 -10.09 13.37 16.23
N LEU A 78 -10.96 12.87 17.09
CA LEU A 78 -11.51 11.53 17.01
C LEU A 78 -13.03 11.65 16.89
N HIS A 79 -13.60 10.94 15.92
CA HIS A 79 -15.04 10.72 15.82
C HIS A 79 -15.32 9.25 16.07
N ARG A 80 -16.32 8.92 16.88
CA ARG A 80 -16.76 7.54 17.07
C ARG A 80 -18.13 7.27 16.48
N TYR A 81 -18.22 6.15 15.80
CA TYR A 81 -19.44 5.60 15.21
C TYR A 81 -19.69 4.19 15.77
N ASN A 82 -20.96 3.83 15.87
CA ASN A 82 -21.37 2.44 16.07
C ASN A 82 -21.01 1.60 14.85
N SER A 83 -21.11 0.28 14.98
CA SER A 83 -20.79 -0.65 13.87
C SER A 83 -21.62 -0.39 12.62
N ASP A 84 -22.85 0.14 12.75
CA ASP A 84 -23.76 0.55 11.67
C ASP A 84 -23.52 1.96 11.11
N GLY A 85 -22.52 2.67 11.61
CA GLY A 85 -22.15 4.01 11.17
C GLY A 85 -22.98 5.14 11.80
N SER A 86 -23.94 4.84 12.67
CA SER A 86 -24.59 5.89 13.48
C SER A 86 -23.59 6.49 14.46
N VAL A 87 -23.71 7.79 14.77
CA VAL A 87 -22.81 8.48 15.72
C VAL A 87 -23.00 7.88 17.11
N ASP A 88 -21.91 7.48 17.77
CA ASP A 88 -21.97 7.08 19.18
C ASP A 88 -21.87 8.31 20.07
N THR A 89 -23.01 8.87 20.46
CA THR A 89 -23.11 10.09 21.27
C THR A 89 -22.50 9.98 22.67
N ASN A 90 -22.22 8.76 23.15
CA ASN A 90 -21.57 8.54 24.45
C ASN A 90 -20.04 8.66 24.39
N PHE A 91 -19.46 8.85 23.20
CA PHE A 91 -18.02 9.07 23.06
C PHE A 91 -17.67 10.54 23.21
N GLY A 92 -16.82 10.87 24.18
CA GLY A 92 -16.39 12.25 24.44
C GLY A 92 -17.58 13.20 24.58
N SER A 93 -17.61 14.25 23.75
CA SER A 93 -18.74 15.17 23.63
C SER A 93 -19.48 14.93 22.31
N ASN A 94 -20.67 14.33 22.38
CA ASN A 94 -21.54 14.06 21.23
C ASN A 94 -20.87 13.25 20.10
N GLY A 95 -20.09 12.23 20.45
CA GLY A 95 -19.39 11.38 19.47
C GLY A 95 -18.03 11.89 19.03
N GLN A 96 -17.52 12.94 19.67
CA GLN A 96 -16.28 13.59 19.30
C GLN A 96 -15.35 13.81 20.50
N VAL A 97 -14.05 13.62 20.27
CA VAL A 97 -12.99 14.13 21.13
C VAL A 97 -12.10 15.03 20.30
N ILE A 98 -11.86 16.24 20.81
CA ILE A 98 -10.89 17.19 20.27
C ILE A 98 -9.73 17.26 21.27
N LEU A 99 -8.53 16.97 20.79
CA LEU A 99 -7.32 17.13 21.58
C LEU A 99 -6.61 18.42 21.15
N PRO A 100 -6.32 19.33 22.10
CA PRO A 100 -5.65 20.57 21.77
C PRO A 100 -4.25 20.24 21.24
N SER A 101 -3.88 20.91 20.15
CA SER A 101 -2.45 21.07 19.84
C SER A 101 -1.79 21.81 20.99
N GLY A 102 -0.50 21.57 21.26
CA GLY A 102 0.21 22.45 22.17
C GLY A 102 0.36 23.88 21.66
N ASP A 103 1.32 24.60 22.22
CA ASP A 103 1.64 25.98 21.82
C ASP A 103 2.33 26.06 20.45
N SER A 104 2.40 24.94 19.71
CA SER A 104 3.09 24.84 18.44
C SER A 104 2.36 23.93 17.45
N GLN A 105 2.75 24.01 16.17
CA GLN A 105 2.16 23.18 15.12
C GLN A 105 2.46 21.70 15.34
N ASN A 106 1.46 20.85 15.15
CA ASN A 106 1.62 19.40 15.08
C ASN A 106 2.14 19.00 13.69
N TYR A 107 3.26 18.27 13.65
CA TYR A 107 3.83 17.75 12.39
C TYR A 107 3.42 16.32 12.08
N PHE A 108 3.10 15.54 13.11
CA PHE A 108 2.79 14.13 12.98
C PHE A 108 1.76 13.71 14.03
N SER A 109 0.85 12.82 13.65
CA SER A 109 -0.09 12.21 14.57
C SER A 109 -0.22 10.71 14.29
N TYR A 110 -0.13 9.92 15.35
CA TYR A 110 -0.33 8.47 15.32
C TYR A 110 -1.37 8.10 16.37
N SER A 111 -2.12 7.03 16.11
CA SER A 111 -3.11 6.52 17.04
C SER A 111 -3.14 4.99 16.99
N GLU A 112 -3.37 4.37 18.15
CA GLU A 112 -3.55 2.94 18.26
C GLU A 112 -4.57 2.57 19.35
N LEU A 113 -5.11 1.36 19.24
CA LEU A 113 -5.88 0.73 20.31
C LEU A 113 -4.97 -0.17 21.12
N GLN A 114 -4.95 0.04 22.42
CA GLN A 114 -4.25 -0.82 23.36
C GLN A 114 -5.10 -2.06 23.67
N SER A 115 -4.47 -3.11 24.22
CA SER A 115 -5.16 -4.35 24.62
C SER A 115 -6.30 -4.15 25.62
N THR A 116 -6.29 -3.03 26.35
CA THR A 116 -7.35 -2.63 27.29
C THR A 116 -8.49 -1.83 26.63
N SER A 117 -8.52 -1.75 25.30
CA SER A 117 -9.40 -0.87 24.51
C SER A 117 -9.22 0.64 24.77
N LYS A 118 -8.22 1.02 25.57
CA LYS A 118 -7.76 2.41 25.68
C LYS A 118 -7.16 2.86 24.36
N ILE A 119 -7.29 4.15 24.08
CA ILE A 119 -6.81 4.75 22.84
C ILE A 119 -5.55 5.53 23.17
N LEU A 120 -4.42 5.16 22.57
CA LEU A 120 -3.19 5.92 22.67
C LEU A 120 -3.04 6.78 21.43
N LEU A 121 -2.79 8.08 21.63
CA LEU A 121 -2.44 9.01 20.56
C LEU A 121 -1.07 9.60 20.83
N LEU A 122 -0.30 9.76 19.77
CA LEU A 122 1.00 10.39 19.78
C LEU A 122 0.94 11.61 18.87
N GLN A 123 1.30 12.76 19.42
CA GLN A 123 1.47 14.02 18.70
C GLN A 123 2.94 14.42 18.80
N TYR A 124 3.53 14.77 17.66
CA TYR A 124 4.88 15.36 17.63
C TYR A 124 4.78 16.81 17.18
N GLU A 125 5.21 17.67 18.07
CA GLU A 125 5.10 19.12 17.95
C GLU A 125 6.39 19.74 17.38
N LYS A 126 6.26 20.95 16.83
CA LYS A 126 7.39 21.68 16.20
C LYS A 126 8.55 21.98 17.14
N ASN A 127 8.27 22.10 18.43
CA ASN A 127 9.29 22.26 19.47
C ASN A 127 9.92 20.92 19.92
N GLU A 128 9.68 19.84 19.17
CA GLU A 128 10.20 18.48 19.41
C GLU A 128 9.67 17.80 20.66
N GLN A 129 8.58 18.31 21.22
CA GLN A 129 7.91 17.63 22.31
C GLN A 129 7.06 16.50 21.74
N LEU A 130 7.35 15.29 22.22
CA LEU A 130 6.47 14.16 22.00
C LEU A 130 5.41 14.17 23.10
N ARG A 131 4.16 14.31 22.67
CA ARG A 131 3.00 14.26 23.56
C ARG A 131 2.24 12.97 23.32
N LEU A 132 2.03 12.21 24.39
CA LEU A 132 1.15 11.07 24.40
C LEU A 132 -0.15 11.44 25.10
N TRP A 133 -1.26 11.13 24.47
CA TRP A 133 -2.59 11.15 25.09
C TRP A 133 -3.07 9.72 25.25
N ARG A 134 -3.63 9.40 26.40
CA ARG A 134 -4.35 8.15 26.60
C ARG A 134 -5.79 8.46 26.98
N LEU A 135 -6.70 7.92 26.19
CA LEU A 135 -8.14 8.02 26.42
C LEU A 135 -8.67 6.66 26.85
N ASN A 136 -9.68 6.67 27.70
CA ASN A 136 -10.50 5.51 27.99
C ASN A 136 -11.29 5.11 26.73
N PRO A 137 -11.89 3.89 26.70
CA PRO A 137 -12.68 3.46 25.55
C PRO A 137 -13.79 4.43 25.18
N ASP A 138 -14.37 5.16 26.13
CA ASP A 138 -15.42 6.18 25.92
C ASP A 138 -14.90 7.56 25.47
N GLY A 139 -13.60 7.70 25.25
CA GLY A 139 -12.98 8.96 24.82
C GLY A 139 -12.68 9.94 25.94
N SER A 140 -13.07 9.64 27.20
CA SER A 140 -12.65 10.45 28.35
C SER A 140 -11.13 10.32 28.58
N PRO A 141 -10.42 11.36 29.04
CA PRO A 141 -9.00 11.25 29.37
C PRO A 141 -8.75 10.21 30.47
N ASP A 142 -7.77 9.33 30.27
CA ASP A 142 -7.36 8.38 31.30
C ASP A 142 -6.55 9.10 32.38
N THR A 143 -7.18 9.48 33.48
CA THR A 143 -6.53 10.22 34.58
C THR A 143 -5.43 9.43 35.30
N THR A 144 -5.29 8.13 35.03
CA THR A 144 -4.15 7.31 35.49
C THR A 144 -2.92 7.42 34.59
N PHE A 145 -3.00 8.19 33.50
CA PHE A 145 -1.93 8.42 32.53
C PHE A 145 -1.41 9.85 32.58
N GLY A 146 -0.20 10.02 33.12
CA GLY A 146 0.41 11.34 33.28
C GLY A 146 -0.51 12.31 34.02
N THR A 147 -0.64 13.53 33.49
CA THR A 147 -1.53 14.56 34.05
C THR A 147 -2.72 14.78 33.12
N ALA A 148 -3.93 14.49 33.60
CA ALA A 148 -5.17 14.62 32.84
C ALA A 148 -5.18 13.82 31.51
N GLY A 149 -4.67 12.58 31.53
CA GLY A 149 -4.60 11.72 30.35
C GLY A 149 -3.50 12.08 29.37
N LYS A 150 -2.56 12.93 29.77
CA LYS A 150 -1.46 13.43 28.93
C LYS A 150 -0.12 13.18 29.59
N LEU A 151 0.80 12.62 28.81
CA LEU A 151 2.21 12.50 29.14
C LEU A 151 3.03 13.32 28.12
N ILE A 152 3.94 14.16 28.62
CA ILE A 152 4.89 14.89 27.78
C ILE A 152 6.25 14.25 27.99
N ILE A 153 6.85 13.75 26.92
CA ILE A 153 8.18 13.15 26.97
C ILE A 153 9.18 14.23 26.56
N ASN A 154 9.91 14.70 27.56
CA ASN A 154 11.01 15.64 27.38
C ASN A 154 12.31 14.89 27.08
N ASN A 155 13.22 15.52 26.35
CA ASN A 155 14.58 15.04 26.12
C ASN A 155 14.69 13.71 25.35
N LEU A 156 13.78 13.45 24.40
CA LEU A 156 14.09 12.43 23.41
C LEU A 156 15.40 12.80 22.71
N PRO A 157 16.29 11.83 22.42
CA PRO A 157 17.59 12.13 21.84
C PRO A 157 17.52 12.43 20.33
N LEU A 158 16.46 13.15 19.93
CA LEU A 158 16.17 13.70 18.62
C LEU A 158 16.87 15.08 18.48
N SER A 159 17.05 15.56 17.26
CA SER A 159 17.59 16.90 16.99
C SER A 159 16.58 17.78 16.27
N ASN A 160 16.62 19.11 16.46
CA ASN A 160 15.75 20.16 15.86
C ASN A 160 15.36 20.07 14.37
N THR A 161 15.97 19.18 13.61
CA THR A 161 15.65 18.86 12.21
C THR A 161 15.03 17.48 12.02
N SER A 162 14.60 16.81 13.09
CA SER A 162 14.10 15.43 13.04
C SER A 162 12.60 15.40 12.82
N LEU A 163 12.16 14.52 11.93
CA LEU A 163 10.75 14.24 11.69
C LEU A 163 10.47 12.77 11.96
N ILE A 164 9.38 12.49 12.68
CA ILE A 164 8.87 11.12 12.84
C ILE A 164 8.30 10.67 11.51
N GLN A 165 8.85 9.58 10.98
CA GLN A 165 8.38 8.92 9.78
C GLN A 165 7.28 7.91 10.09
N THR A 166 7.48 7.06 11.11
CA THR A 166 6.51 6.05 11.52
C THR A 166 6.73 5.64 12.97
N VAL A 167 5.69 5.10 13.59
CA VAL A 167 5.66 4.58 14.95
C VAL A 167 5.14 3.17 14.90
N HIS A 168 5.84 2.26 15.57
CA HIS A 168 5.39 0.89 15.77
C HIS A 168 5.22 0.65 17.26
N ALA A 169 4.03 0.19 17.64
CA ALA A 169 3.73 -0.21 19.00
C ALA A 169 3.69 -1.74 19.09
N SER A 170 4.41 -2.29 20.06
CA SER A 170 4.45 -3.73 20.32
C SER A 170 4.69 -3.97 21.81
N ASN A 171 3.90 -4.86 22.42
CA ASN A 171 4.04 -5.22 23.84
C ASN A 171 4.09 -4.00 24.80
N GLY A 172 3.36 -2.93 24.48
CA GLY A 172 3.36 -1.67 25.22
C GLY A 172 4.54 -0.74 24.94
N LYS A 173 5.61 -1.21 24.31
CA LYS A 173 6.73 -0.38 23.84
C LYS A 173 6.34 0.43 22.62
N LEU A 174 6.97 1.59 22.44
CA LEU A 174 6.90 2.36 21.20
C LEU A 174 8.27 2.41 20.55
N THR A 175 8.37 2.04 19.29
CA THR A 175 9.57 2.24 18.47
C THR A 175 9.27 3.32 17.44
N LEU A 176 10.09 4.36 17.41
CA LEU A 176 9.89 5.54 16.57
C LEU A 176 11.01 5.58 15.53
N LEU A 177 10.64 5.50 14.25
CA LEU A 177 11.55 5.80 13.17
C LEU A 177 11.44 7.29 12.84
N ASN A 178 12.57 7.97 12.95
CA ASN A 178 12.74 9.37 12.61
C ASN A 178 13.80 9.49 11.51
N TYR A 179 13.95 10.69 10.97
CA TYR A 179 15.15 11.01 10.21
C TYR A 179 15.63 12.42 10.50
N LYS A 180 16.95 12.61 10.47
CA LYS A 180 17.61 13.91 10.64
C LYS A 180 18.17 14.41 9.31
N LEU A 181 17.93 15.70 9.03
CA LEU A 181 18.62 16.43 7.96
C LEU A 181 20.07 16.71 8.36
N GLN A 182 21.04 16.23 7.56
CA GLN A 182 22.46 16.53 7.72
C GLN A 182 22.91 17.62 6.74
N ASN A 183 23.60 18.65 7.26
CA ASN A 183 24.29 19.74 6.54
C ASN A 183 23.46 20.54 5.50
N LEU A 184 22.81 21.61 5.95
CA LEU A 184 22.12 22.58 5.08
C LEU A 184 23.07 23.40 4.16
N GLN A 185 24.38 23.35 4.39
CA GLN A 185 25.38 24.13 3.64
C GLN A 185 26.25 23.28 2.69
N SER A 186 26.02 21.98 2.61
CA SER A 186 26.67 21.10 1.63
C SER A 186 25.71 20.83 0.46
N PRO A 187 26.19 20.70 -0.79
CA PRO A 187 25.36 20.28 -1.92
C PRO A 187 24.77 18.87 -1.72
N ASN A 188 25.28 18.08 -0.77
CA ASN A 188 24.85 16.71 -0.47
C ASN A 188 24.12 16.65 0.88
N VAL A 189 22.80 16.88 0.88
CA VAL A 189 21.95 16.71 2.08
C VAL A 189 21.61 15.22 2.25
N ALA A 190 22.05 14.62 3.37
CA ALA A 190 21.71 13.26 3.75
C ALA A 190 20.57 13.25 4.78
N LEU A 191 19.63 12.31 4.64
CA LEU A 191 18.55 12.05 5.59
C LEU A 191 18.88 10.77 6.37
N LEU A 192 19.42 10.93 7.57
CA LEU A 192 19.88 9.80 8.40
C LEU A 192 18.72 9.23 9.22
N PRO A 193 18.44 7.92 9.18
CA PRO A 193 17.45 7.31 10.07
C PRO A 193 17.91 7.43 11.52
N ILE A 194 16.97 7.75 12.40
CA ILE A 194 17.15 7.70 13.85
C ILE A 194 16.05 6.80 14.39
N VAL A 195 16.41 5.75 15.12
CA VAL A 195 15.43 4.90 15.80
C VAL A 195 15.50 5.15 17.29
N VAL A 196 14.37 5.49 17.89
CA VAL A 196 14.24 5.66 19.34
C VAL A 196 13.24 4.64 19.85
N GLN A 197 13.52 4.02 20.99
CA GLN A 197 12.60 3.08 21.63
C GLN A 197 12.18 3.60 23.01
N LEU A 198 10.89 3.51 23.28
CA LEU A 198 10.29 3.78 24.57
C LEU A 198 9.82 2.47 25.21
N GLN A 199 10.01 2.37 26.51
CA GLN A 199 9.55 1.26 27.33
C GLN A 199 8.02 1.26 27.49
N PRO A 200 7.40 0.21 28.08
CA PRO A 200 5.96 0.17 28.32
C PRO A 200 5.42 1.27 29.25
N ASP A 201 6.29 1.86 30.07
CA ASP A 201 5.98 3.05 30.89
C ASP A 201 6.22 4.38 30.13
N TYR A 202 6.57 4.28 28.85
CA TYR A 202 6.93 5.35 27.93
C TYR A 202 8.17 6.15 28.31
N SER A 203 8.98 5.65 29.24
CA SER A 203 10.32 6.18 29.47
C SER A 203 11.26 5.80 28.30
N LEU A 204 12.31 6.59 28.08
CA LEU A 204 13.33 6.27 27.08
C LEU A 204 14.00 4.93 27.43
N ASN A 205 14.05 3.99 26.49
CA ASN A 205 14.82 2.78 26.68
C ASN A 205 16.32 3.07 26.52
N THR A 206 17.02 3.46 27.58
CA THR A 206 18.44 3.85 27.51
C THR A 206 19.40 2.71 27.14
N SER A 207 18.97 1.45 27.20
CA SER A 207 19.80 0.30 26.76
C SER A 207 19.72 0.06 25.25
N PHE A 208 18.81 0.73 24.54
CA PHE A 208 18.65 0.60 23.10
C PHE A 208 19.66 1.49 22.34
N GLY A 209 20.39 0.90 21.40
CA GLY A 209 21.38 1.59 20.59
C GLY A 209 22.47 2.24 21.45
N ASP A 210 22.81 3.48 21.13
CA ASP A 210 23.64 4.37 21.94
C ASP A 210 22.75 5.27 22.80
N ASN A 211 22.65 4.94 24.09
CA ASN A 211 21.91 5.72 25.11
C ASN A 211 20.46 6.04 24.71
N GLY A 212 19.75 5.05 24.16
CA GLY A 212 18.33 5.14 23.81
C GLY A 212 18.04 5.53 22.37
N LYS A 213 19.06 5.59 21.51
CA LYS A 213 18.86 5.76 20.07
C LYS A 213 19.84 4.96 19.24
N PHE A 214 19.36 4.54 18.08
CA PHE A 214 20.22 4.18 16.97
C PHE A 214 20.40 5.39 16.06
N VAL A 215 21.67 5.67 15.70
CA VAL A 215 22.04 6.59 14.63
C VAL A 215 23.14 5.91 13.82
N PRO A 216 22.97 5.71 12.50
CA PRO A 216 24.03 5.11 11.70
C PRO A 216 25.22 6.07 11.58
N ILE A 217 26.42 5.51 11.48
CA ILE A 217 27.60 6.28 11.04
C ILE A 217 27.37 6.67 9.57
N PRO A 218 27.47 7.97 9.21
CA PRO A 218 27.31 8.40 7.83
C PRO A 218 28.28 7.64 6.93
N THR A 219 27.70 6.92 5.98
CA THR A 219 28.35 6.10 4.96
C THR A 219 27.57 6.34 3.66
N ASP A 220 28.08 5.92 2.50
CA ASP A 220 27.52 6.21 1.16
C ASP A 220 26.07 5.70 0.91
N PHE A 221 25.34 5.28 1.94
CA PHE A 221 23.99 4.77 1.88
C PHE A 221 22.92 5.86 1.67
N PHE A 222 23.20 7.11 2.08
CA PHE A 222 22.19 8.18 2.14
C PHE A 222 22.43 9.23 1.05
N THR A 223 21.81 9.04 -0.10
CA THR A 223 21.87 10.00 -1.21
C THR A 223 20.61 10.85 -1.27
N TYR A 224 20.79 12.14 -1.57
CA TYR A 224 19.84 13.15 -2.05
C TYR A 224 18.34 12.90 -1.72
N TYR A 225 17.81 13.65 -0.76
CA TYR A 225 16.36 13.92 -0.57
C TYR A 225 15.47 12.74 -0.19
N HIS A 226 16.05 11.58 0.12
CA HIS A 226 15.28 10.36 0.35
C HIS A 226 15.68 9.73 1.68
N GLY A 227 14.86 9.96 2.71
CA GLY A 227 15.01 9.41 4.05
C GLY A 227 14.48 7.99 4.15
N PRO A 228 14.59 7.34 5.32
CA PRO A 228 13.96 6.05 5.54
C PRO A 228 12.44 6.18 5.32
N THR A 229 11.84 5.20 4.67
CA THR A 229 10.44 5.29 4.24
C THR A 229 9.50 4.45 5.09
N ASP A 230 10.01 3.38 5.72
CA ASP A 230 9.21 2.43 6.49
C ASP A 230 10.04 1.69 7.54
N MET A 231 9.36 1.14 8.56
CA MET A 231 9.96 0.33 9.61
C MET A 231 9.01 -0.79 10.04
N ILE A 232 9.56 -1.98 10.25
CA ILE A 232 8.86 -3.13 10.84
C ILE A 232 9.59 -3.58 12.10
N VAL A 233 8.87 -3.75 13.21
CA VAL A 233 9.37 -4.50 14.37
C VAL A 233 8.91 -5.96 14.22
N GLN A 234 9.87 -6.88 14.28
CA GLN A 234 9.67 -8.33 14.15
C GLN A 234 9.25 -8.95 15.48
N ASP A 235 8.84 -10.21 15.46
CA ASP A 235 8.28 -10.88 16.65
C ASP A 235 9.37 -11.17 17.70
N ASP A 236 10.64 -11.17 17.28
CA ASP A 236 11.83 -11.25 18.13
C ASP A 236 12.34 -9.87 18.61
N ASP A 237 11.51 -8.82 18.49
CA ASP A 237 11.83 -7.41 18.75
C ASP A 237 12.96 -6.83 17.85
N SER A 238 13.48 -7.57 16.87
CA SER A 238 14.42 -7.01 15.89
C SER A 238 13.71 -6.07 14.92
N ILE A 239 14.44 -5.14 14.31
CA ILE A 239 13.84 -4.02 13.57
C ILE A 239 14.37 -4.01 12.15
N LEU A 240 13.48 -4.01 11.17
CA LEU A 240 13.79 -3.78 9.76
C LEU A 240 13.46 -2.35 9.39
N ILE A 241 14.39 -1.67 8.71
CA ILE A 241 14.23 -0.29 8.25
C ILE A 241 14.41 -0.27 6.74
N VAL A 242 13.44 0.29 6.02
CA VAL A 242 13.59 0.57 4.60
C VAL A 242 14.37 1.87 4.44
N LEU A 243 15.57 1.78 3.87
CA LEU A 243 16.46 2.92 3.71
C LEU A 243 16.15 3.67 2.42
N GLY A 244 15.99 4.99 2.53
CA GLY A 244 16.03 5.87 1.37
C GLY A 244 17.43 5.89 0.76
N SER A 245 17.51 5.61 -0.54
CA SER A 245 18.74 5.73 -1.33
C SER A 245 18.36 6.05 -2.77
N SER A 246 19.30 6.46 -3.61
CA SER A 246 19.07 6.78 -5.03
C SER A 246 18.42 5.63 -5.78
N GLU A 247 18.69 4.40 -5.35
CA GLU A 247 18.12 3.19 -5.91
C GLU A 247 16.96 2.62 -5.06
N TYR A 248 16.75 3.06 -3.82
CA TYR A 248 15.71 2.56 -2.91
C TYR A 248 15.69 1.05 -2.70
N LYS A 249 16.84 0.36 -2.72
CA LYS A 249 16.87 -1.11 -2.67
C LYS A 249 17.30 -1.69 -1.33
N LYS A 250 17.55 -0.85 -0.33
CA LYS A 250 18.27 -1.29 0.88
C LYS A 250 17.34 -1.41 2.07
N ILE A 251 17.50 -2.50 2.80
CA ILE A 251 16.94 -2.68 4.12
C ILE A 251 18.06 -2.82 5.14
N MET A 252 17.89 -2.22 6.29
CA MET A 252 18.77 -2.40 7.44
C MET A 252 18.05 -3.23 8.50
N LYS A 253 18.76 -4.15 9.14
CA LYS A 253 18.28 -4.88 10.30
C LYS A 253 19.03 -4.45 11.54
N LEU A 254 18.28 -4.06 12.57
CA LEU A 254 18.78 -3.88 13.93
C LEU A 254 18.33 -5.06 14.79
N THR A 255 19.16 -5.44 15.75
CA THR A 255 18.80 -6.33 16.86
C THR A 255 17.76 -5.67 17.77
N SER A 256 17.16 -6.45 18.67
CA SER A 256 16.23 -5.93 19.68
C SER A 256 16.85 -4.91 20.65
N GLN A 257 18.19 -4.87 20.73
CA GLN A 257 18.96 -3.87 21.48
C GLN A 257 19.37 -2.66 20.63
N GLY A 258 18.87 -2.54 19.40
CA GLY A 258 19.12 -1.36 18.55
C GLY A 258 20.49 -1.29 17.91
N GLN A 259 21.29 -2.36 17.97
CA GLN A 259 22.58 -2.47 17.28
C GLN A 259 22.37 -3.10 15.88
N PRO A 260 23.12 -2.70 14.84
CA PRO A 260 23.09 -3.37 13.54
C PRO A 260 23.33 -4.87 13.67
N ASP A 261 22.46 -5.68 13.07
CA ASP A 261 22.62 -7.13 13.04
C ASP A 261 23.69 -7.50 12.01
N VAL A 262 24.94 -7.66 12.44
CA VAL A 262 26.08 -7.90 11.54
C VAL A 262 25.97 -9.21 10.75
N SER A 263 25.09 -10.14 11.16
CA SER A 263 24.82 -11.37 10.41
C SER A 263 23.88 -11.16 9.21
N PHE A 264 23.24 -9.99 9.14
CA PHE A 264 22.27 -9.66 8.12
C PHE A 264 22.90 -8.89 6.95
N GLY A 265 22.93 -9.51 5.78
CA GLY A 265 23.51 -8.91 4.57
C GLY A 265 24.98 -8.53 4.76
N ASN A 266 25.34 -7.32 4.36
CA ASN A 266 26.66 -6.74 4.59
C ASN A 266 26.61 -5.83 5.82
N SER A 267 27.00 -6.37 6.98
CA SER A 267 27.07 -5.64 8.26
C SER A 267 25.77 -4.98 8.69
N GLY A 268 24.65 -5.70 8.60
CA GLY A 268 23.32 -5.21 8.97
C GLY A 268 22.52 -4.59 7.83
N ILE A 269 23.06 -4.54 6.62
CA ILE A 269 22.37 -3.97 5.45
C ILE A 269 22.28 -5.00 4.33
N LEU A 270 21.07 -5.25 3.86
CA LEU A 270 20.81 -6.06 2.66
C LEU A 270 20.39 -5.15 1.50
N THR A 271 20.95 -5.42 0.32
CA THR A 271 20.52 -4.79 -0.94
C THR A 271 19.64 -5.77 -1.71
N LEU A 272 18.41 -5.38 -1.99
CA LEU A 272 17.42 -6.15 -2.73
C LEU A 272 17.57 -5.93 -4.25
N PRO A 273 17.02 -6.81 -5.09
CA PRO A 273 17.06 -6.64 -6.54
C PRO A 273 16.20 -5.45 -7.02
N ASN A 274 15.07 -5.20 -6.35
CA ASN A 274 14.05 -4.23 -6.74
C ASN A 274 14.00 -3.03 -5.79
N GLN A 275 13.45 -1.91 -6.28
CA GLN A 275 13.22 -0.74 -5.43
C GLN A 275 12.06 -1.00 -4.48
N ILE A 276 12.18 -0.49 -3.27
CA ILE A 276 11.21 -0.67 -2.19
C ILE A 276 10.90 0.69 -1.53
N LYS A 277 9.63 0.89 -1.20
CA LYS A 277 9.06 2.07 -0.55
C LYS A 277 8.46 1.68 0.79
N LYS A 278 7.64 0.64 0.80
CA LYS A 278 7.08 0.05 2.02
C LYS A 278 7.41 -1.43 2.07
N LEU A 279 7.55 -1.94 3.27
CA LEU A 279 7.73 -3.35 3.54
C LEU A 279 6.64 -3.78 4.50
N ILE A 280 5.96 -4.88 4.19
CA ILE A 280 4.76 -5.31 4.91
C ILE A 280 4.93 -6.78 5.24
N LYS A 281 4.82 -7.14 6.53
CA LYS A 281 4.81 -8.54 6.96
C LYS A 281 3.66 -9.26 6.27
N ALA A 282 3.97 -10.38 5.60
CA ALA A 282 3.01 -11.26 4.97
C ALA A 282 2.91 -12.58 5.76
N PRO A 283 1.81 -13.33 5.63
CA PRO A 283 1.67 -14.65 6.25
C PRO A 283 2.83 -15.60 5.90
N GLY A 284 3.13 -16.53 6.80
CA GLY A 284 4.21 -17.51 6.61
C GLY A 284 5.62 -16.95 6.70
N GLY A 285 5.80 -15.80 7.37
CA GLY A 285 7.12 -15.15 7.55
C GLY A 285 7.66 -14.47 6.29
N LYS A 286 6.82 -14.29 5.26
CA LYS A 286 7.17 -13.60 4.01
C LYS A 286 7.02 -12.09 4.16
N PHE A 287 7.44 -11.35 3.14
CA PHE A 287 7.26 -9.90 3.06
C PHE A 287 6.72 -9.48 1.71
N LEU A 288 5.79 -8.52 1.69
CA LEU A 288 5.44 -7.76 0.49
C LEU A 288 6.17 -6.42 0.52
N ALA A 289 6.76 -6.02 -0.60
CA ALA A 289 7.36 -4.72 -0.77
C ALA A 289 6.72 -3.97 -1.93
N THR A 290 6.29 -2.73 -1.71
CA THR A 290 5.80 -1.84 -2.79
C THR A 290 6.95 -0.97 -3.29
N SER A 291 6.93 -0.56 -4.56
CA SER A 291 7.98 0.30 -5.13
C SER A 291 7.52 1.73 -5.37
N ILE A 292 8.49 2.66 -5.40
CA ILE A 292 8.22 4.08 -5.61
C ILE A 292 8.22 4.47 -7.09
N THR A 293 9.22 4.04 -7.88
CA THR A 293 9.34 4.47 -9.29
C THR A 293 8.89 3.42 -10.30
N GLN A 294 9.10 2.14 -10.00
CA GLN A 294 8.98 1.10 -11.01
C GLN A 294 7.61 0.40 -11.02
N GLN A 295 6.64 0.92 -10.27
CA GLN A 295 5.24 0.47 -10.27
C GLN A 295 5.09 -1.04 -10.07
N TYR A 296 5.58 -1.58 -8.96
CA TYR A 296 5.34 -2.99 -8.64
C TYR A 296 5.25 -3.25 -7.16
N MET A 297 4.68 -4.42 -6.86
CA MET A 297 4.72 -5.08 -5.58
C MET A 297 5.51 -6.38 -5.74
N THR A 298 6.57 -6.57 -4.97
CA THR A 298 7.40 -7.78 -4.96
C THR A 298 7.13 -8.58 -3.69
N ARG A 299 7.05 -9.91 -3.77
CA ARG A 299 7.05 -10.77 -2.58
C ARG A 299 8.44 -11.37 -2.34
N TYR A 300 8.86 -11.32 -1.09
CA TYR A 300 10.10 -11.88 -0.61
C TYR A 300 9.81 -13.00 0.40
N ASN A 301 10.66 -14.04 0.39
CA ASN A 301 10.71 -15.04 1.44
C ASN A 301 11.29 -14.45 2.73
N ALA A 302 11.28 -15.23 3.82
CA ALA A 302 11.82 -14.80 5.11
C ALA A 302 13.31 -14.40 5.07
N ASP A 303 14.08 -14.99 4.16
CA ASP A 303 15.49 -14.69 3.91
C ASP A 303 15.71 -13.54 2.91
N PHE A 304 14.64 -12.86 2.50
CA PHE A 304 14.60 -11.81 1.48
C PHE A 304 14.98 -12.25 0.06
N SER A 305 15.05 -13.55 -0.22
CA SER A 305 15.05 -14.04 -1.60
C SER A 305 13.69 -13.78 -2.26
N THR A 306 13.68 -13.48 -3.57
CA THR A 306 12.44 -13.26 -4.31
C THR A 306 11.59 -14.53 -4.31
N ASP A 307 10.32 -14.43 -3.89
CA ASP A 307 9.37 -15.53 -3.97
C ASP A 307 8.81 -15.62 -5.40
N VAL A 308 9.45 -16.41 -6.24
CA VAL A 308 9.09 -16.56 -7.67
C VAL A 308 7.68 -17.10 -7.92
N SER A 309 7.00 -17.64 -6.90
CA SER A 309 5.61 -18.11 -7.00
C SER A 309 4.57 -16.98 -6.95
N PHE A 310 4.98 -15.74 -6.65
CA PHE A 310 4.08 -14.59 -6.54
C PHE A 310 3.99 -13.82 -7.86
N GLY A 311 2.78 -13.56 -8.34
CA GLY A 311 2.52 -12.82 -9.57
C GLY A 311 3.31 -13.40 -10.75
N THR A 312 4.01 -12.53 -11.47
CA THR A 312 4.92 -12.91 -12.54
C THR A 312 6.35 -12.82 -12.03
N ASN A 313 6.98 -13.97 -11.77
CA ASN A 313 8.37 -14.09 -11.29
C ASN A 313 8.66 -13.31 -10.00
N GLY A 314 7.72 -13.32 -9.06
CA GLY A 314 7.83 -12.69 -7.75
C GLY A 314 7.28 -11.27 -7.66
N SER A 315 6.73 -10.73 -8.75
CA SER A 315 6.22 -9.36 -8.78
C SER A 315 4.86 -9.23 -9.45
N VAL A 316 4.12 -8.23 -9.01
CA VAL A 316 2.86 -7.77 -9.59
C VAL A 316 3.05 -6.31 -10.02
N GLU A 317 2.78 -6.00 -11.28
CA GLU A 317 2.85 -4.64 -11.80
C GLU A 317 1.64 -3.82 -11.32
N GLY A 318 1.90 -2.59 -10.88
CA GLY A 318 0.91 -1.66 -10.37
C GLY A 318 1.47 -0.65 -9.37
N TYR A 319 0.72 0.44 -9.17
CA TYR A 319 0.93 1.34 -8.04
C TYR A 319 0.20 0.82 -6.81
N PHE A 320 0.85 0.87 -5.65
CA PHE A 320 0.30 0.37 -4.39
C PHE A 320 0.68 1.31 -3.24
N ASP A 321 -0.33 2.02 -2.70
CA ASP A 321 -0.15 2.96 -1.58
C ASP A 321 -0.35 2.29 -0.22
N GLY A 322 -1.17 1.25 -0.17
CA GLY A 322 -1.38 0.42 1.01
C GLY A 322 -1.91 -0.97 0.69
N ILE A 323 -1.66 -1.90 1.61
CA ILE A 323 -2.04 -3.31 1.52
C ILE A 323 -2.61 -3.73 2.87
N LYS A 324 -3.67 -4.54 2.84
CA LYS A 324 -4.25 -5.19 4.01
C LYS A 324 -4.50 -6.65 3.71
N PHE A 325 -3.91 -7.54 4.51
CA PHE A 325 -4.15 -8.96 4.40
C PHE A 325 -5.56 -9.31 4.89
N LEU A 326 -6.19 -10.22 4.16
CA LEU A 326 -7.41 -10.91 4.54
C LEU A 326 -7.03 -12.22 5.25
N GLU A 327 -8.01 -12.88 5.86
CA GLU A 327 -7.87 -14.30 6.22
C GLU A 327 -7.46 -15.11 4.98
N ASN A 328 -6.81 -16.27 5.16
CA ASN A 328 -6.32 -17.18 4.09
C ASN A 328 -5.19 -16.66 3.17
N GLY A 329 -4.56 -15.53 3.47
CA GLY A 329 -3.40 -15.04 2.72
C GLY A 329 -3.73 -14.22 1.48
N LYS A 330 -5.01 -14.11 1.10
CA LYS A 330 -5.50 -13.06 0.21
C LYS A 330 -5.24 -11.67 0.79
N PHE A 331 -5.29 -10.64 -0.05
CA PHE A 331 -5.11 -9.27 0.41
C PHE A 331 -5.84 -8.26 -0.46
N LEU A 332 -6.17 -7.11 0.12
CA LEU A 332 -6.61 -5.91 -0.57
C LEU A 332 -5.41 -5.00 -0.73
N ALA A 333 -5.25 -4.41 -1.92
CA ALA A 333 -4.30 -3.34 -2.14
C ALA A 333 -5.00 -2.14 -2.74
N PHE A 334 -4.63 -0.93 -2.33
CA PHE A 334 -5.22 0.30 -2.85
C PHE A 334 -4.18 1.22 -3.45
N LYS A 335 -4.64 2.04 -4.39
CA LYS A 335 -3.86 3.12 -5.02
C LYS A 335 -4.70 4.38 -5.16
N ASN A 336 -4.08 5.52 -4.95
CA ASN A 336 -4.65 6.83 -5.23
C ASN A 336 -4.20 7.27 -6.62
N THR A 337 -5.03 7.04 -7.64
CA THR A 337 -4.67 7.40 -9.02
C THR A 337 -5.01 8.86 -9.27
N GLN A 338 -4.01 9.70 -9.57
CA GLN A 338 -4.22 11.09 -9.93
C GLN A 338 -4.29 11.25 -11.45
N GLU A 339 -5.38 11.81 -11.97
CA GLU A 339 -5.48 12.25 -13.36
C GLU A 339 -4.98 13.69 -13.50
N TYR A 340 -3.91 13.87 -14.27
CA TYR A 340 -3.24 15.16 -14.48
C TYR A 340 -4.12 16.23 -15.14
N VAL A 341 -5.16 15.83 -15.89
CA VAL A 341 -5.97 16.78 -16.67
C VAL A 341 -6.87 17.64 -15.78
N ASN A 342 -7.28 17.15 -14.60
CA ASN A 342 -8.20 17.85 -13.71
C ASN A 342 -7.82 17.82 -12.21
N TYR A 343 -6.63 17.32 -11.85
CA TYR A 343 -6.22 17.02 -10.47
C TYR A 343 -7.20 16.09 -9.72
N THR A 344 -8.00 15.33 -10.46
CA THR A 344 -8.96 14.38 -9.87
C THR A 344 -8.23 13.13 -9.42
N CYS A 345 -8.51 12.69 -8.19
CA CYS A 345 -8.02 11.43 -7.67
C CYS A 345 -9.15 10.40 -7.67
N TYR A 346 -8.88 9.23 -8.27
CA TYR A 346 -9.77 8.07 -8.30
C TYR A 346 -9.09 6.90 -7.57
N PRO A 347 -9.36 6.74 -6.28
CA PRO A 347 -8.82 5.62 -5.55
C PRO A 347 -9.41 4.31 -6.05
N THR A 348 -8.54 3.33 -6.27
CA THR A 348 -8.92 1.95 -6.62
C THR A 348 -8.47 1.04 -5.49
N VAL A 349 -9.33 0.10 -5.11
CA VAL A 349 -8.95 -1.02 -4.25
C VAL A 349 -9.12 -2.29 -5.07
N THR A 350 -8.12 -3.16 -5.01
CA THR A 350 -8.12 -4.43 -5.72
C THR A 350 -7.86 -5.56 -4.75
N ARG A 351 -8.69 -6.61 -4.82
CA ARG A 351 -8.48 -7.88 -4.14
C ARG A 351 -7.57 -8.76 -4.96
N TYR A 352 -6.56 -9.29 -4.30
CA TYR A 352 -5.59 -10.21 -4.85
C TYR A 352 -5.67 -11.56 -4.14
N SER A 353 -5.47 -12.62 -4.92
CA SER A 353 -5.18 -13.96 -4.41
C SER A 353 -3.90 -13.95 -3.57
N GLU A 354 -3.69 -14.98 -2.75
CA GLU A 354 -2.41 -15.17 -2.05
C GLU A 354 -1.24 -15.20 -3.04
N ALA A 355 -1.43 -15.79 -4.22
CA ALA A 355 -0.40 -15.85 -5.26
C ALA A 355 -0.19 -14.50 -5.99
N GLY A 356 -0.87 -13.41 -5.62
CA GLY A 356 -0.64 -12.08 -6.21
C GLY A 356 -1.38 -11.83 -7.54
N PHE A 357 -2.27 -12.73 -7.96
CA PHE A 357 -3.14 -12.48 -9.09
C PHE A 357 -4.36 -11.67 -8.65
N ALA A 358 -4.63 -10.55 -9.33
CA ALA A 358 -5.85 -9.78 -9.13
C ALA A 358 -7.05 -10.65 -9.46
N GLU A 359 -8.05 -10.66 -8.58
CA GLU A 359 -9.29 -11.37 -8.87
C GLU A 359 -10.07 -10.61 -9.95
N ALA A 360 -10.61 -11.32 -10.94
CA ALA A 360 -11.18 -10.70 -12.14
C ALA A 360 -12.37 -9.76 -11.88
N SER A 361 -13.02 -9.87 -10.72
CA SER A 361 -14.06 -8.99 -10.21
C SER A 361 -13.68 -8.27 -8.90
N GLY A 362 -12.41 -8.39 -8.49
CA GLY A 362 -11.90 -7.89 -7.21
C GLY A 362 -11.44 -6.43 -7.23
N SER A 363 -11.41 -5.78 -8.40
CA SER A 363 -11.02 -4.37 -8.54
C SER A 363 -12.24 -3.46 -8.51
N PHE A 364 -12.22 -2.46 -7.65
CA PHE A 364 -13.27 -1.46 -7.58
C PHE A 364 -12.75 -0.03 -7.42
N VAL A 365 -13.43 0.90 -8.07
CA VAL A 365 -13.21 2.35 -7.91
C VAL A 365 -14.22 2.88 -6.90
N LEU A 366 -13.77 3.76 -6.01
CA LEU A 366 -14.65 4.54 -5.15
C LEU A 366 -15.37 5.63 -5.97
N GLY A 367 -16.22 5.20 -6.90
CA GLY A 367 -16.85 6.06 -7.93
C GLY A 367 -17.91 7.02 -7.41
N THR A 368 -18.31 6.93 -6.14
CA THR A 368 -19.29 7.82 -5.50
C THR A 368 -18.70 9.14 -5.02
N LEU A 369 -17.36 9.26 -4.94
CA LEU A 369 -16.69 10.44 -4.39
C LEU A 369 -15.60 10.95 -5.35
N ASN A 370 -15.97 11.90 -6.20
CA ASN A 370 -14.99 12.63 -7.00
C ASN A 370 -14.00 13.35 -6.08
N PHE A 371 -12.72 13.32 -6.46
CA PHE A 371 -11.63 13.89 -5.66
C PHE A 371 -11.56 13.21 -4.29
N THR A 372 -11.03 11.98 -4.23
CA THR A 372 -10.78 11.29 -2.96
C THR A 372 -9.40 10.66 -2.89
N THR A 373 -8.89 10.50 -1.67
CA THR A 373 -7.78 9.61 -1.34
C THR A 373 -8.26 8.50 -0.40
N ILE A 374 -7.55 7.38 -0.38
CA ILE A 374 -7.56 6.40 0.69
C ILE A 374 -6.30 6.61 1.50
N ASP A 375 -6.47 6.77 2.81
CA ASP A 375 -5.38 6.90 3.78
C ASP A 375 -5.24 5.62 4.63
N ASP A 376 -6.36 4.93 4.91
CA ASP A 376 -6.38 3.66 5.65
C ASP A 376 -7.56 2.78 5.25
N LEU A 377 -7.39 1.48 5.48
CA LEU A 377 -8.38 0.43 5.22
C LEU A 377 -8.34 -0.59 6.35
N VAL A 378 -9.51 -0.97 6.86
CA VAL A 378 -9.66 -1.93 7.97
C VAL A 378 -10.78 -2.91 7.65
N LEU A 379 -10.61 -4.17 8.06
CA LEU A 379 -11.65 -5.20 7.96
C LEU A 379 -12.46 -5.24 9.25
N GLN A 380 -13.77 -5.31 9.13
CA GLN A 380 -14.67 -5.62 10.23
C GLN A 380 -14.80 -7.14 10.41
N PRO A 381 -15.21 -7.62 11.60
CA PRO A 381 -15.34 -9.06 11.88
C PRO A 381 -16.40 -9.76 11.01
N ASP A 382 -17.35 -9.01 10.48
CA ASP A 382 -18.38 -9.48 9.53
C ASP A 382 -17.87 -9.53 8.07
N GLY A 383 -16.60 -9.20 7.84
CA GLY A 383 -15.96 -9.14 6.53
C GLY A 383 -16.10 -7.81 5.81
N ASN A 384 -16.96 -6.88 6.27
CA ASN A 384 -17.09 -5.56 5.67
C ASN A 384 -15.76 -4.80 5.69
N ILE A 385 -15.56 -3.96 4.68
CA ILE A 385 -14.35 -3.18 4.50
C ILE A 385 -14.67 -1.73 4.87
N LEU A 386 -13.96 -1.20 5.85
CA LEU A 386 -13.97 0.22 6.18
C LEU A 386 -12.82 0.91 5.48
N VAL A 387 -13.11 2.04 4.84
CA VAL A 387 -12.14 2.87 4.13
C VAL A 387 -12.29 4.31 4.62
N CYS A 388 -11.17 4.96 4.91
CA CYS A 388 -11.16 6.39 5.18
C CYS A 388 -10.11 7.11 4.34
N GLY A 389 -10.34 8.40 4.17
CA GLY A 389 -9.34 9.30 3.62
C GLY A 389 -9.89 10.70 3.48
N SER A 390 -9.28 11.45 2.57
CA SER A 390 -9.64 12.85 2.34
C SER A 390 -10.44 12.99 1.05
N TYR A 391 -11.40 13.90 1.01
CA TYR A 391 -12.08 14.31 -0.21
C TYR A 391 -12.00 15.82 -0.39
N TRP A 392 -11.98 16.29 -1.64
CA TRP A 392 -11.97 17.73 -1.92
C TRP A 392 -13.39 18.23 -2.16
N LYS A 393 -13.81 19.22 -1.36
CA LYS A 393 -15.10 19.89 -1.57
C LYS A 393 -14.94 20.97 -2.62
N ALA A 394 -15.56 20.80 -3.79
CA ALA A 394 -15.70 21.87 -4.77
C ALA A 394 -16.63 22.95 -4.19
N ASN A 395 -16.07 24.02 -3.63
CA ASN A 395 -16.86 25.20 -3.29
C ASN A 395 -17.08 25.99 -4.59
N ASN A 396 -18.33 26.39 -4.81
CA ASN A 396 -18.78 27.21 -5.93
C ASN A 396 -18.27 28.66 -5.77
N LEU A 397 -16.95 28.86 -5.85
CA LEU A 397 -16.30 30.16 -5.74
C LEU A 397 -15.43 30.35 -6.98
N ALA A 398 -15.65 31.48 -7.68
CA ALA A 398 -15.05 31.88 -8.94
C ALA A 398 -13.51 32.10 -8.90
N SER A 399 -12.79 31.46 -7.98
CA SER A 399 -11.34 31.42 -7.92
C SER A 399 -10.90 29.95 -7.93
N GLN A 400 -9.95 29.59 -8.79
CA GLN A 400 -9.39 28.24 -8.96
C GLN A 400 -8.58 27.73 -7.73
N ASN A 401 -9.02 28.04 -6.52
CA ASN A 401 -8.40 27.64 -5.26
C ASN A 401 -9.15 26.43 -4.67
N TYR A 402 -8.88 25.23 -5.21
CA TYR A 402 -9.28 23.95 -4.63
C TYR A 402 -8.58 23.73 -3.28
N LYS A 403 -9.18 24.13 -2.14
CA LYS A 403 -8.42 24.16 -0.86
C LYS A 403 -9.13 23.65 0.39
N ASN A 404 -10.31 23.03 0.29
CA ASN A 404 -10.95 22.40 1.45
C ASN A 404 -10.96 20.88 1.29
N THR A 405 -9.96 20.21 1.85
CA THR A 405 -10.00 18.78 2.15
C THR A 405 -10.98 18.54 3.29
N ALA A 406 -11.64 17.38 3.29
CA ALA A 406 -12.53 16.92 4.34
C ALA A 406 -12.38 15.40 4.52
N MET A 407 -12.59 14.89 5.73
CA MET A 407 -12.47 13.45 5.99
C MET A 407 -13.74 12.72 5.54
N TYR A 408 -13.60 11.48 5.11
CA TYR A 408 -14.74 10.57 4.96
C TYR A 408 -14.43 9.21 5.59
N LEU A 409 -15.50 8.50 5.96
CA LEU A 409 -15.49 7.09 6.31
C LEU A 409 -16.54 6.38 5.46
N MET A 410 -16.16 5.33 4.76
CA MET A 410 -17.06 4.53 3.93
C MET A 410 -17.02 3.08 4.38
N ARG A 411 -18.18 2.41 4.43
CA ARG A 411 -18.27 0.96 4.55
C ARG A 411 -18.62 0.33 3.22
N MET A 412 -17.96 -0.78 2.92
CA MET A 412 -18.11 -1.52 1.68
C MET A 412 -18.36 -2.99 2.00
N LEU A 413 -19.20 -3.64 1.20
CA LEU A 413 -19.54 -5.05 1.40
C LEU A 413 -18.33 -5.96 1.07
N PRO A 414 -18.09 -7.05 1.82
CA PRO A 414 -17.01 -8.03 1.56
C PRO A 414 -17.16 -8.70 0.20
N ASN A 415 -18.43 -8.96 -0.10
CA ASN A 415 -18.90 -9.64 -1.29
C ASN A 415 -19.49 -8.56 -2.19
N LEU A 416 -18.64 -7.94 -2.99
CA LEU A 416 -19.10 -7.31 -4.22
C LEU A 416 -19.63 -8.44 -5.13
N ALA A 417 -20.84 -8.93 -4.84
CA ALA A 417 -21.61 -9.74 -5.74
C ALA A 417 -22.10 -8.81 -6.85
N PHE A 418 -21.28 -8.64 -7.87
CA PHE A 418 -21.80 -8.18 -9.15
C PHE A 418 -22.31 -9.40 -9.91
N THR A 419 -23.48 -9.27 -10.50
CA THR A 419 -23.89 -10.09 -11.64
C THR A 419 -22.67 -10.19 -12.55
N PRO A 420 -22.09 -11.39 -12.75
CA PRO A 420 -20.97 -11.52 -13.65
C PRO A 420 -21.45 -11.01 -15.00
N LEU A 421 -20.83 -9.97 -15.55
CA LEU A 421 -20.45 -10.16 -16.94
C LEU A 421 -19.41 -11.26 -16.86
N ALA A 422 -19.86 -12.48 -17.17
CA ALA A 422 -19.11 -13.70 -16.99
C ALA A 422 -17.62 -13.47 -17.29
N VAL A 423 -16.81 -13.36 -16.24
CA VAL A 423 -15.39 -13.58 -16.40
C VAL A 423 -15.30 -15.06 -16.66
N LYS A 424 -15.15 -15.38 -17.92
CA LYS A 424 -14.96 -16.74 -18.36
C LYS A 424 -13.58 -17.14 -17.82
N GLU A 425 -13.54 -17.95 -16.77
CA GLU A 425 -12.34 -18.70 -16.44
C GLU A 425 -12.01 -19.50 -17.70
N TYR A 426 -10.93 -19.11 -18.36
CA TYR A 426 -10.56 -19.74 -19.60
C TYR A 426 -9.84 -21.04 -19.27
N ALA A 427 -10.36 -22.13 -19.83
CA ALA A 427 -9.87 -23.48 -19.62
C ALA A 427 -8.48 -23.75 -20.26
N VAL A 428 -7.63 -22.74 -20.41
CA VAL A 428 -6.31 -22.84 -21.06
C VAL A 428 -5.23 -22.19 -20.16
N SER A 429 -4.18 -22.94 -19.84
CA SER A 429 -3.02 -22.49 -19.05
C SER A 429 -1.69 -22.87 -19.72
N GLU A 430 -0.56 -22.33 -19.21
CA GLU A 430 0.81 -22.75 -19.58
C GLU A 430 1.17 -22.65 -21.07
N VAL A 431 0.85 -21.52 -21.71
CA VAL A 431 1.04 -21.37 -23.16
C VAL A 431 2.47 -20.96 -23.52
N GLY A 432 3.15 -21.77 -24.31
CA GLY A 432 4.51 -21.55 -24.78
C GLY A 432 4.63 -21.69 -26.30
N VAL A 433 5.53 -20.91 -26.91
CA VAL A 433 5.88 -21.04 -28.34
C VAL A 433 7.39 -21.04 -28.50
N PHE A 434 7.97 -22.11 -29.04
CA PHE A 434 9.43 -22.28 -29.14
C PHE A 434 9.85 -23.16 -30.34
N PRO A 435 10.96 -22.88 -31.04
CA PRO A 435 11.83 -21.71 -30.87
C PRO A 435 11.19 -20.42 -31.41
N ASN A 436 11.57 -19.29 -30.82
CA ASN A 436 11.30 -17.96 -31.34
C ASN A 436 12.51 -17.07 -31.04
N PRO A 437 13.32 -16.63 -32.03
CA PRO A 437 13.09 -16.73 -33.48
C PRO A 437 13.09 -18.18 -34.03
N PHE A 438 12.35 -18.41 -35.13
CA PHE A 438 12.25 -19.71 -35.79
C PHE A 438 12.78 -19.66 -37.24
N LYS A 439 13.17 -20.82 -37.79
CA LYS A 439 13.54 -20.96 -39.21
C LYS A 439 12.41 -21.60 -40.01
N ASN A 440 12.31 -22.93 -39.93
CA ASN A 440 11.35 -23.71 -40.72
C ASN A 440 10.24 -24.33 -39.86
N TYR A 441 10.33 -24.25 -38.54
CA TYR A 441 9.29 -24.72 -37.63
C TYR A 441 9.33 -24.05 -36.26
N PHE A 442 8.21 -24.05 -35.56
CA PHE A 442 8.09 -23.78 -34.13
C PHE A 442 7.06 -24.73 -33.51
N GLU A 443 7.13 -24.95 -32.20
CA GLU A 443 6.16 -25.70 -31.41
C GLU A 443 5.30 -24.75 -30.58
N VAL A 444 4.01 -25.07 -30.48
CA VAL A 444 3.04 -24.44 -29.60
C VAL A 444 2.64 -25.45 -28.53
N SER A 445 2.76 -25.11 -27.26
CA SER A 445 2.34 -25.93 -26.13
C SER A 445 1.38 -25.19 -25.22
N PHE A 446 0.33 -25.85 -24.72
CA PHE A 446 -0.61 -25.31 -23.73
C PHE A 446 -1.35 -26.44 -23.03
N THR A 447 -1.90 -26.19 -21.85
CA THR A 447 -2.72 -27.14 -21.09
C THR A 447 -4.18 -26.73 -21.17
N ILE A 448 -5.06 -27.69 -21.48
CA ILE A 448 -6.51 -27.50 -21.47
C ILE A 448 -7.09 -28.14 -20.20
N THR A 449 -7.99 -27.45 -19.49
CA THR A 449 -8.59 -27.99 -18.27
C THR A 449 -9.94 -28.70 -18.52
N GLU A 450 -10.66 -28.36 -19.59
CA GLU A 450 -11.91 -29.00 -20.01
C GLU A 450 -12.05 -29.04 -21.55
N LYS A 451 -12.84 -29.99 -22.06
CA LYS A 451 -13.00 -30.20 -23.50
C LYS A 451 -13.50 -28.93 -24.20
N GLN A 452 -12.78 -28.45 -25.22
CA GLN A 452 -13.16 -27.24 -25.97
C GLN A 452 -12.58 -27.22 -27.39
N SER A 453 -13.19 -26.42 -28.27
CA SER A 453 -12.62 -26.17 -29.60
C SER A 453 -11.51 -25.14 -29.52
N VAL A 454 -10.42 -25.34 -30.26
CA VAL A 454 -9.27 -24.42 -30.35
C VAL A 454 -8.98 -24.13 -31.82
N SER A 455 -8.77 -22.86 -32.15
CA SER A 455 -8.30 -22.40 -33.45
C SER A 455 -6.96 -21.69 -33.31
N MET A 456 -6.00 -22.03 -34.16
CA MET A 456 -4.67 -21.45 -34.24
C MET A 456 -4.43 -20.91 -35.64
N ASP A 457 -4.21 -19.61 -35.76
CA ASP A 457 -3.98 -18.94 -37.04
C ASP A 457 -2.69 -18.11 -36.98
N LEU A 458 -1.86 -18.21 -38.01
CA LEU A 458 -0.66 -17.41 -38.18
C LEU A 458 -0.94 -16.27 -39.15
N TYR A 459 -0.59 -15.05 -38.75
CA TYR A 459 -0.78 -13.81 -39.50
C TYR A 459 0.57 -13.18 -39.87
N ASP A 460 0.61 -12.47 -40.99
CA ASP A 460 1.72 -11.58 -41.33
C ASP A 460 1.62 -10.24 -40.58
N SER A 461 2.63 -9.38 -40.75
CA SER A 461 2.67 -8.05 -40.12
C SER A 461 1.55 -7.10 -40.55
N GLN A 462 0.84 -7.41 -41.64
CA GLN A 462 -0.30 -6.64 -42.16
C GLN A 462 -1.64 -7.23 -41.69
N GLY A 463 -1.63 -8.29 -40.87
CA GLY A 463 -2.82 -8.94 -40.33
C GLY A 463 -3.51 -9.89 -41.30
N ARG A 464 -2.86 -10.31 -42.39
CA ARG A 464 -3.40 -11.32 -43.32
C ARG A 464 -3.04 -12.71 -42.82
N ILE A 465 -3.97 -13.66 -42.92
CA ILE A 465 -3.72 -15.06 -42.55
C ILE A 465 -2.70 -15.66 -43.52
N VAL A 466 -1.58 -16.10 -42.96
CA VAL A 466 -0.53 -16.87 -43.66
C VAL A 466 -0.87 -18.35 -43.64
N LYS A 467 -1.33 -18.87 -42.49
CA LYS A 467 -1.67 -20.29 -42.31
C LYS A 467 -2.63 -20.51 -41.15
N THR A 468 -3.69 -21.26 -41.37
CA THR A 468 -4.47 -21.88 -40.29
C THR A 468 -3.74 -23.16 -39.85
N ILE A 469 -3.30 -23.17 -38.60
CA ILE A 469 -2.51 -24.25 -38.00
C ILE A 469 -3.42 -25.36 -37.48
N ALA A 470 -4.49 -24.98 -36.77
CA ALA A 470 -5.44 -25.93 -36.21
C ALA A 470 -6.83 -25.30 -36.11
N LYS A 471 -7.86 -26.13 -36.27
CA LYS A 471 -9.27 -25.87 -35.94
C LYS A 471 -9.86 -27.19 -35.49
N GLU A 472 -9.75 -27.48 -34.20
CA GLU A 472 -10.01 -28.82 -33.68
C GLU A 472 -10.67 -28.78 -32.30
N GLU A 473 -11.33 -29.88 -31.91
CA GLU A 473 -11.71 -30.10 -30.52
C GLU A 473 -10.55 -30.76 -29.76
N CYS A 474 -10.19 -30.17 -28.63
CA CYS A 474 -9.17 -30.70 -27.75
C CYS A 474 -9.82 -31.17 -26.43
N GLN A 475 -9.33 -32.30 -25.90
CA GLN A 475 -9.71 -32.82 -24.59
C GLN A 475 -8.92 -32.12 -23.48
N SER A 476 -9.35 -32.31 -22.22
CA SER A 476 -8.57 -31.89 -21.05
C SER A 476 -7.20 -32.59 -21.04
N GLY A 477 -6.15 -31.82 -20.76
CA GLY A 477 -4.76 -32.26 -20.75
C GLY A 477 -3.82 -31.35 -21.57
N PRO A 478 -2.52 -31.68 -21.60
CA PRO A 478 -1.53 -30.94 -22.36
C PRO A 478 -1.70 -31.14 -23.86
N VAL A 479 -1.59 -30.05 -24.61
CA VAL A 479 -1.59 -29.98 -26.06
C VAL A 479 -0.23 -29.47 -26.53
N ARG A 480 0.37 -30.19 -27.49
CA ARG A 480 1.59 -29.76 -28.19
C ARG A 480 1.37 -29.88 -29.70
N ARG A 481 1.82 -28.87 -30.44
CA ARG A 481 1.70 -28.81 -31.91
C ARG A 481 2.97 -28.24 -32.52
N GLN A 482 3.65 -29.05 -33.32
CA GLN A 482 4.71 -28.56 -34.19
C GLN A 482 4.12 -27.95 -35.45
N VAL A 483 4.55 -26.75 -35.77
CA VAL A 483 4.10 -25.95 -36.91
C VAL A 483 5.24 -25.79 -37.89
N ASN A 484 5.15 -26.48 -39.01
CA ASN A 484 6.10 -26.34 -40.12
C ASN A 484 5.73 -25.15 -41.00
N ILE A 485 6.73 -24.32 -41.31
CA ILE A 485 6.64 -23.10 -42.11
C ILE A 485 7.49 -23.26 -43.39
N PRO A 486 6.92 -23.03 -44.58
CA PRO A 486 7.67 -23.14 -45.84
C PRO A 486 8.88 -22.22 -45.87
N GLU A 487 9.98 -22.68 -46.46
CA GLU A 487 11.18 -21.85 -46.68
C GLU A 487 10.89 -20.62 -47.54
N SER A 488 9.93 -20.72 -48.47
CA SER A 488 9.49 -19.64 -49.35
C SER A 488 8.83 -18.45 -48.65
N LEU A 489 8.41 -18.60 -47.39
CA LEU A 489 7.88 -17.48 -46.60
C LEU A 489 9.03 -16.54 -46.22
N SER A 490 8.97 -15.26 -46.58
CA SER A 490 10.05 -14.31 -46.25
C SER A 490 10.31 -14.21 -44.74
N SER A 491 11.57 -13.97 -44.38
CA SER A 491 11.97 -13.59 -43.01
C SER A 491 11.21 -12.33 -42.57
N GLY A 492 10.84 -12.24 -41.30
CA GLY A 492 10.02 -11.13 -40.81
C GLY A 492 9.24 -11.44 -39.54
N ILE A 493 8.34 -10.51 -39.20
CA ILE A 493 7.48 -10.61 -38.02
C ILE A 493 6.15 -11.26 -38.41
N PHE A 494 5.74 -12.26 -37.64
CA PHE A 494 4.46 -12.93 -37.74
C PHE A 494 3.74 -12.89 -36.40
N PHE A 495 2.42 -13.06 -36.42
CA PHE A 495 1.61 -13.12 -35.22
C PHE A 495 0.84 -14.44 -35.19
N LEU A 496 1.08 -15.26 -34.19
CA LEU A 496 0.25 -16.44 -33.93
C LEU A 496 -0.90 -16.03 -33.01
N LYS A 497 -2.14 -16.24 -33.46
CA LYS A 497 -3.34 -16.11 -32.65
C LYS A 497 -3.86 -17.49 -32.30
N ILE A 498 -4.09 -17.72 -31.02
CA ILE A 498 -4.78 -18.91 -30.52
C ILE A 498 -6.11 -18.44 -29.93
N THR A 499 -7.18 -19.13 -30.29
CA THR A 499 -8.53 -18.86 -29.78
C THR A 499 -9.19 -20.15 -29.33
N SER A 500 -10.09 -20.08 -28.35
CA SER A 500 -10.92 -21.22 -27.95
C SER A 500 -12.41 -20.93 -28.10
N SER A 501 -13.25 -21.97 -28.08
CA SER A 501 -14.71 -21.82 -27.92
C SER A 501 -15.10 -21.28 -26.54
N SER A 502 -14.19 -21.37 -25.56
CA SER A 502 -14.32 -20.62 -24.32
C SER A 502 -14.09 -19.11 -24.51
N GLY A 503 -13.76 -18.61 -25.71
CA GLY A 503 -13.56 -17.17 -25.95
C GLY A 503 -12.20 -16.65 -25.47
N TRP A 504 -11.33 -17.55 -25.02
CA TRP A 504 -9.94 -17.24 -24.71
C TRP A 504 -9.21 -16.84 -26.00
N VAL A 505 -8.36 -15.83 -25.93
CA VAL A 505 -7.53 -15.38 -27.06
C VAL A 505 -6.13 -15.03 -26.58
N GLN A 506 -5.11 -15.62 -27.19
CA GLN A 506 -3.71 -15.29 -26.94
C GLN A 506 -2.99 -15.00 -28.25
N ASN A 507 -2.15 -13.96 -28.26
CA ASN A 507 -1.35 -13.57 -29.41
C ASN A 507 0.13 -13.67 -29.09
N PHE A 508 0.92 -14.27 -29.99
CA PHE A 508 2.37 -14.36 -29.89
C PHE A 508 3.02 -13.65 -31.07
N LYS A 509 3.94 -12.74 -30.79
CA LYS A 509 4.84 -12.20 -31.80
C LYS A 509 5.93 -13.22 -32.08
N LEU A 510 6.04 -13.67 -33.33
CA LEU A 510 7.05 -14.61 -33.79
C LEU A 510 7.98 -13.94 -34.80
N VAL A 511 9.25 -14.32 -34.79
CA VAL A 511 10.27 -13.82 -35.71
C VAL A 511 10.77 -14.98 -36.56
N LYS A 512 10.56 -14.90 -37.88
CA LYS A 512 11.19 -15.82 -38.84
C LYS A 512 12.56 -15.27 -39.24
N LEU A 513 13.61 -16.08 -39.04
CA LEU A 513 14.98 -15.79 -39.47
C LEU A 513 15.14 -15.97 -40.97
#